data_AF-A0A9D6L5V8-F1
#
_entry.id   AF-A0A9D6L5V8-F1
#
_cell.length_a   1.000
_cell.length_b   1.000
_cell.length_c   1.000
_cell.angle_alpha   90.00
_cell.angle_beta   90.00
_cell.angle_gamma   90.00
#
_symmetry.space_group_name_H-M   'P 1'
#
loop_
_entity.id
_entity.type
_entity.pdbx_description
1 polymer ?
#
loop_
_entity_poly.entity_id
_entity_poly.type
_entity_poly.pdbx_seq_one_letter_code
_entity_poly.pdbx_strand_id
1 'polypeptide(L)'
;MTRIFDALRKLQPAPAVPFAPAAPALQPVPGRATAAPRGEAAPPPVVESVTAASLAADVEREMAALRVGLESALEERATRVVLFMSSVGGEGTTSVASEFASLLAGDPRLRVVVVDLNARRPALAARFAPQGEPAARSREPG
;
A
#
# COMPACT_ATOMS: atom_id res chain seq x y z
N MET A 1 -45.50 -5.66 -16.36
CA MET A 1 -44.40 -6.17 -15.50
C MET A 1 -43.06 -5.71 -16.08
N THR A 2 -42.73 -4.41 -15.98
CA THR A 2 -41.64 -3.84 -16.80
C THR A 2 -40.76 -2.81 -16.08
N ARG A 3 -41.00 -2.55 -14.78
CA ARG A 3 -40.26 -1.50 -14.02
C ARG A 3 -38.97 -1.99 -13.36
N ILE A 4 -38.86 -3.30 -13.11
CA ILE A 4 -37.67 -3.90 -12.46
C ILE A 4 -36.51 -3.99 -13.46
N PHE A 5 -36.81 -4.27 -14.73
CA PHE A 5 -35.79 -4.33 -15.79
C PHE A 5 -35.14 -2.97 -16.08
N ASP A 6 -35.91 -1.88 -16.01
CA ASP A 6 -35.37 -0.52 -16.18
C ASP A 6 -34.47 -0.08 -15.01
N ALA A 7 -34.72 -0.59 -13.80
CA ALA A 7 -33.89 -0.29 -12.64
C ALA A 7 -32.50 -0.95 -12.72
N LEU A 8 -32.41 -2.16 -13.28
CA LEU A 8 -31.14 -2.88 -13.45
C LEU A 8 -30.26 -2.28 -14.56
N ARG A 9 -30.87 -1.70 -15.61
CA ARG A 9 -30.12 -1.06 -16.69
C ARG A 9 -29.46 0.27 -16.29
N LYS A 10 -29.98 0.95 -15.25
CA LYS A 10 -29.42 2.20 -14.72
C LYS A 10 -28.19 2.02 -13.81
N LEU A 11 -27.86 0.78 -13.43
CA LEU A 11 -26.70 0.47 -12.59
C LEU A 11 -25.51 -0.08 -13.38
N GLN A 12 -25.60 -0.15 -14.73
CA GLN A 12 -24.44 -0.54 -15.53
C GLN A 12 -23.35 0.54 -15.43
N PRO A 13 -22.15 0.22 -14.92
CA PRO A 13 -21.03 1.14 -14.98
C PRO A 13 -20.68 1.42 -16.45
N ALA A 14 -20.35 2.66 -16.75
CA ALA A 14 -19.88 3.05 -18.07
C ALA A 14 -18.70 2.16 -18.49
N PRO A 15 -18.58 1.78 -19.79
CA PRO A 15 -17.42 1.06 -20.27
C PRO A 15 -16.17 1.85 -19.92
N ALA A 16 -15.20 1.18 -19.28
CA ALA A 16 -13.92 1.77 -18.97
C ALA A 16 -13.30 2.28 -20.28
N VAL A 17 -13.19 3.60 -20.41
CA VAL A 17 -12.44 4.20 -21.51
C VAL A 17 -11.02 3.69 -21.34
N PRO A 18 -10.44 2.96 -22.31
CA PRO A 18 -9.04 2.62 -22.23
C PRO A 18 -8.28 3.95 -22.23
N PHE A 19 -7.69 4.30 -21.09
CA PHE A 19 -6.66 5.32 -21.03
C PHE A 19 -5.42 4.72 -21.69
N ALA A 20 -5.46 4.62 -23.01
CA ALA A 20 -4.24 4.51 -23.80
C ALA A 20 -3.62 5.91 -23.74
N PRO A 21 -2.46 6.12 -23.10
CA PRO A 21 -1.70 7.32 -23.39
C PRO A 21 -1.41 7.25 -24.89
N ALA A 22 -2.04 8.12 -25.67
CA ALA A 22 -1.61 8.38 -27.03
C ALA A 22 -0.18 8.90 -26.90
N ALA A 23 0.81 8.03 -27.06
CA ALA A 23 2.19 8.47 -27.20
C ALA A 23 2.19 9.39 -28.44
N PRO A 24 2.44 10.70 -28.29
CA PRO A 24 2.63 11.53 -29.46
C PRO A 24 3.80 10.92 -30.22
N ALA A 25 3.59 10.59 -31.49
CA ALA A 25 4.69 10.22 -32.37
C ALA A 25 5.63 11.42 -32.40
N LEU A 26 6.71 11.33 -31.61
CA LEU A 26 7.75 12.35 -31.55
C LEU A 26 8.43 12.35 -32.91
N GLN A 27 8.00 13.25 -33.80
CA GLN A 27 8.81 13.60 -34.96
C GLN A 27 10.11 14.20 -34.41
N PRO A 28 11.30 13.67 -34.77
CA PRO A 28 12.54 14.23 -34.32
C PRO A 28 12.73 15.60 -34.97
N VAL A 29 12.43 16.65 -34.21
CA VAL A 29 12.87 18.00 -34.53
C VAL A 29 14.40 17.99 -34.38
N PRO A 30 15.18 18.35 -35.40
CA PRO A 30 16.63 18.51 -35.26
C PRO A 30 16.89 19.80 -34.46
N GLY A 31 16.64 19.72 -33.16
CA GLY A 31 16.90 20.75 -32.17
C GLY A 31 18.11 20.35 -31.34
N ARG A 32 19.18 21.14 -31.47
CA ARG A 32 20.42 21.07 -30.70
C ARG A 32 20.18 20.63 -29.26
N ALA A 33 20.70 19.46 -28.88
CA ALA A 33 20.60 18.94 -27.53
C ALA A 33 21.27 19.91 -26.53
N THR A 34 20.49 20.73 -25.86
CA THR A 34 20.89 21.30 -24.58
C THR A 34 20.84 20.15 -23.58
N ALA A 35 22.00 19.74 -23.08
CA ALA A 35 22.09 18.71 -22.06
C ALA A 35 21.13 19.06 -20.91
N ALA A 36 20.11 18.23 -20.72
CA ALA A 36 19.28 18.31 -19.53
C ALA A 36 20.21 18.19 -18.30
N PRO A 37 20.01 18.98 -17.24
CA PRO A 37 20.76 18.77 -16.01
C PRO A 37 20.55 17.31 -15.62
N ARG A 38 21.66 16.59 -15.47
CA ARG A 38 21.69 15.19 -15.04
C ARG A 38 21.08 15.17 -13.65
N GLY A 39 19.76 14.97 -13.58
CA GLY A 39 19.03 14.86 -12.34
C GLY A 39 19.74 13.82 -11.49
N GLU A 40 20.24 14.27 -10.35
CA GLU A 40 20.86 13.41 -9.35
C GLU A 40 19.89 12.26 -9.08
N ALA A 41 20.36 11.03 -9.28
CA ALA A 41 19.52 9.85 -9.14
C ALA A 41 18.95 9.85 -7.71
N ALA A 42 17.62 9.80 -7.58
CA ALA A 42 17.00 9.67 -6.28
C ALA A 42 17.62 8.47 -5.55
N PRO A 43 17.97 8.62 -4.25
CA PRO A 43 18.52 7.51 -3.49
C PRO A 43 17.55 6.32 -3.54
N PRO A 44 18.06 5.08 -3.62
CA PRO A 44 17.20 3.91 -3.64
C PRO A 44 16.32 3.86 -2.38
N PRO A 45 15.07 3.41 -2.48
CA PRO A 45 14.21 3.28 -1.32
C PRO A 45 14.85 2.31 -0.32
N VAL A 46 14.94 2.71 0.94
CA VAL A 46 15.39 1.84 2.03
C VAL A 46 14.25 0.87 2.32
N VAL A 47 14.47 -0.42 2.02
CA VAL A 47 13.52 -1.50 2.34
C VAL A 47 14.00 -2.17 3.61
N GLU A 48 13.25 -1.99 4.69
CA GLU A 48 13.52 -2.68 5.95
C GLU A 48 12.78 -4.02 5.98
N SER A 49 13.51 -5.10 6.21
CA SER A 49 12.91 -6.41 6.43
C SER A 49 12.55 -6.54 7.91
N VAL A 50 11.26 -6.72 8.20
CA VAL A 50 10.76 -6.80 9.56
C VAL A 50 10.06 -8.12 9.77
N THR A 51 10.28 -8.74 10.94
CA THR A 51 9.52 -9.91 11.37
C THR A 51 8.12 -9.47 11.82
N ALA A 52 7.08 -10.03 11.20
CA ALA A 52 5.71 -9.76 11.62
C ALA A 52 5.48 -10.22 13.07
N ALA A 53 4.88 -9.36 13.88
CA ALA A 53 4.48 -9.72 15.23
C ALA A 53 3.28 -10.67 15.21
N SER A 54 3.23 -11.59 16.18
CA SER A 54 2.06 -12.45 16.37
C SER A 54 0.85 -11.59 16.79
N LEU A 55 -0.31 -11.83 16.17
CA LEU A 55 -1.55 -11.14 16.48
C LEU A 55 -2.32 -11.87 17.58
N ALA A 56 -3.16 -11.14 18.32
CA ALA A 56 -4.16 -11.78 19.18
C ALA A 56 -5.20 -12.51 18.31
N ALA A 57 -5.70 -13.66 18.78
CA ALA A 57 -6.58 -14.53 17.98
C ALA A 57 -7.84 -13.83 17.44
N ASP A 58 -8.45 -12.95 18.22
CA ASP A 58 -9.63 -12.20 17.79
C ASP A 58 -9.28 -11.19 16.68
N VAL A 59 -8.14 -10.50 16.79
CA VAL A 59 -7.64 -9.57 15.77
C VAL A 59 -7.27 -10.33 14.49
N GLU A 60 -6.61 -11.47 14.62
CA GLU A 60 -6.28 -12.33 13.49
C GLU A 60 -7.55 -12.73 12.71
N ARG A 61 -8.62 -13.09 13.43
CA ARG A 61 -9.91 -13.45 12.84
C ARG A 61 -10.55 -12.29 12.07
N GLU A 62 -10.55 -11.09 12.65
CA GLU A 62 -11.10 -9.90 11.98
C GLU A 62 -10.28 -9.53 10.74
N MET A 63 -8.95 -9.58 10.83
CA MET A 63 -8.07 -9.33 9.68
C MET A 63 -8.22 -10.39 8.59
N ALA A 64 -8.48 -11.65 8.95
CA ALA A 64 -8.76 -12.71 7.99
C ALA A 64 -10.09 -12.48 7.26
N ALA A 65 -11.12 -12.03 7.96
CA ALA A 65 -12.39 -11.66 7.34
C ALA A 65 -12.21 -10.48 6.37
N LEU A 66 -11.43 -9.47 6.76
CA LEU A 66 -11.06 -8.35 5.88
C LEU A 66 -10.32 -8.82 4.63
N ARG A 67 -9.38 -9.76 4.76
CA ARG A 67 -8.64 -10.34 3.63
C ARG A 67 -9.60 -11.00 2.63
N VAL A 68 -10.49 -11.86 3.10
CA VAL A 68 -11.46 -12.55 2.25
C VAL A 68 -12.35 -11.55 1.52
N GLY A 69 -12.83 -10.51 2.22
CA GLY A 69 -13.63 -9.45 1.61
C GLY A 69 -12.88 -8.69 0.51
N LEU A 70 -11.62 -8.34 0.76
CA LEU A 70 -10.77 -7.67 -0.23
C LEU A 70 -10.44 -8.57 -1.41
N GLU A 71 -10.13 -9.85 -1.20
CA GLU A 71 -9.83 -10.80 -2.26
C GLU A 71 -11.05 -11.00 -3.17
N SER A 72 -12.25 -11.12 -2.61
CA SER A 72 -13.49 -11.20 -3.38
C SER A 72 -13.77 -9.91 -4.17
N ALA A 73 -13.54 -8.74 -3.58
CA ALA A 73 -13.74 -7.47 -4.28
C ALA A 73 -12.70 -7.21 -5.40
N LEU A 74 -11.58 -7.92 -5.38
CA LEU A 74 -10.45 -7.74 -6.29
C LEU A 74 -10.21 -8.96 -7.20
N GLU A 75 -11.15 -9.91 -7.26
CA GLU A 75 -10.98 -11.22 -7.91
C GLU A 75 -10.47 -11.13 -9.36
N GLU A 76 -10.94 -10.15 -10.13
CA GLU A 76 -10.55 -9.96 -11.54
C GLU A 76 -9.30 -9.09 -11.73
N ARG A 77 -8.67 -8.60 -10.64
CA ARG A 77 -7.54 -7.67 -10.71
C ARG A 77 -6.21 -8.38 -10.50
N ALA A 78 -5.34 -8.29 -11.51
CA ALA A 78 -3.97 -8.77 -11.45
C ALA A 78 -3.10 -8.00 -10.42
N THR A 79 -3.47 -6.75 -10.09
CA THR A 79 -2.73 -5.89 -9.17
C THR A 79 -3.41 -5.81 -7.80
N ARG A 80 -2.68 -6.16 -6.74
CA ARG A 80 -3.16 -6.17 -5.34
C ARG A 80 -2.55 -5.03 -4.53
N VAL A 81 -2.87 -3.79 -4.90
CA VAL A 81 -2.52 -2.61 -4.09
C VAL A 81 -3.75 -2.20 -3.31
N VAL A 82 -3.64 -2.16 -1.98
CA VAL A 82 -4.70 -1.74 -1.07
C VAL A 82 -4.24 -0.47 -0.35
N LEU A 83 -5.08 0.57 -0.39
CA LEU A 83 -4.83 1.84 0.29
C LEU A 83 -5.77 1.97 1.48
N PHE A 84 -5.20 2.10 2.67
CA PHE A 84 -5.92 2.40 3.90
C PHE A 84 -5.94 3.91 4.14
N MET A 85 -7.14 4.49 4.27
CA MET A 85 -7.33 5.91 4.55
C MET A 85 -8.53 6.13 5.49
N SER A 86 -8.49 7.21 6.25
CA SER A 86 -9.58 7.68 7.12
C SER A 86 -10.02 9.09 6.75
N SER A 87 -11.21 9.48 7.22
CA SER A 87 -11.70 10.85 7.08
C SER A 87 -11.03 11.82 8.06
N VAL A 88 -10.70 11.32 9.26
CA VAL A 88 -10.08 12.09 10.34
C VAL A 88 -8.84 11.36 10.86
N GLY A 89 -7.88 12.12 11.40
CA GLY A 89 -6.75 11.57 12.11
C GLY A 89 -7.16 10.88 13.41
N GLY A 90 -6.55 9.75 13.74
CA GLY A 90 -6.80 9.03 14.99
C GLY A 90 -7.86 7.92 14.90
N GLU A 91 -8.43 7.66 13.73
CA GLU A 91 -9.39 6.56 13.50
C GLU A 91 -8.75 5.15 13.51
N GLY A 92 -7.43 5.05 13.75
CA GLY A 92 -6.75 3.75 13.82
C GLY A 92 -6.32 3.17 12.47
N THR A 93 -6.36 3.93 11.38
CA THR A 93 -5.94 3.49 10.03
C THR A 93 -4.57 2.83 10.00
N THR A 94 -3.58 3.42 10.69
CA THR A 94 -2.23 2.84 10.77
C THR A 94 -2.22 1.53 11.56
N SER A 95 -3.05 1.40 12.61
CA SER A 95 -3.17 0.14 13.37
C SER A 95 -3.70 -0.97 12.46
N VAL A 96 -4.84 -0.73 11.81
CA VAL A 96 -5.48 -1.71 10.91
C VAL A 96 -4.54 -2.09 9.77
N ALA A 97 -3.88 -1.10 9.14
CA ALA A 97 -2.91 -1.37 8.08
C ALA A 97 -1.72 -2.23 8.56
N SER A 98 -1.19 -1.96 9.76
CA SER A 98 -0.06 -2.71 10.32
C SER A 98 -0.43 -4.14 10.74
N GLU A 99 -1.61 -4.34 11.32
CA GLU A 99 -2.13 -5.64 11.74
C GLU A 99 -2.48 -6.50 10.51
N PHE A 100 -3.15 -5.90 9.51
CA PHE A 100 -3.46 -6.56 8.26
C PHE A 100 -2.19 -7.00 7.52
N ALA A 101 -1.17 -6.13 7.46
CA ALA A 101 0.11 -6.49 6.88
C ALA A 101 0.81 -7.63 7.64
N SER A 102 0.75 -7.62 8.98
CA SER A 102 1.31 -8.69 9.81
C SER A 102 0.61 -10.03 9.56
N LEU A 103 -0.72 -10.03 9.43
CA LEU A 103 -1.48 -11.21 9.03
C LEU A 103 -1.00 -11.75 7.68
N LEU A 104 -0.92 -10.89 6.66
CA LEU A 104 -0.50 -11.31 5.32
C LEU A 104 0.94 -11.82 5.29
N ALA A 105 1.83 -11.23 6.08
CA ALA A 105 3.21 -11.65 6.19
C ALA A 105 3.38 -13.02 6.86
N GLY A 106 2.38 -13.50 7.60
CA GLY A 106 2.35 -14.86 8.14
C GLY A 106 2.16 -15.95 7.07
N ASP A 107 1.68 -15.60 5.88
CA ASP A 107 1.53 -16.54 4.76
C ASP A 107 2.84 -16.59 3.93
N PRO A 108 3.60 -17.70 3.94
CA PRO A 108 4.91 -17.80 3.29
C PRO A 108 4.83 -17.70 1.75
N ARG A 109 3.62 -17.75 1.17
CA ARG A 109 3.41 -17.59 -0.28
C ARG A 109 3.31 -16.13 -0.70
N LEU A 110 3.12 -15.22 0.25
CA LEU A 110 2.94 -13.81 -0.01
C LEU A 110 4.23 -13.03 0.23
N ARG A 111 4.45 -12.02 -0.61
CA ARG A 111 5.45 -10.98 -0.39
C ARG A 111 4.70 -9.68 -0.14
N VAL A 112 4.81 -9.17 1.07
CA VAL A 112 4.05 -8.01 1.53
C VAL A 112 5.00 -6.83 1.66
N VAL A 113 4.60 -5.70 1.09
CA VAL A 113 5.29 -4.41 1.27
C VAL A 113 4.25 -3.43 1.80
N VAL A 114 4.60 -2.72 2.87
CA VAL A 114 3.77 -1.66 3.44
C VAL A 114 4.49 -0.34 3.25
N VAL A 115 3.77 0.67 2.78
CA VAL A 115 4.31 2.00 2.50
C VAL A 115 3.54 3.02 3.32
N ASP A 116 4.24 3.81 4.12
CA ASP A 116 3.64 4.96 4.80
C ASP A 116 3.60 6.16 3.84
N LEU A 117 2.41 6.48 3.35
CA LEU A 117 2.20 7.63 2.48
C LEU A 117 1.88 8.92 3.27
N ASN A 118 1.81 8.88 4.60
CA ASN A 118 1.56 10.05 5.43
C ASN A 118 2.87 10.80 5.72
N ALA A 119 3.31 11.61 4.76
CA ALA A 119 4.54 12.40 4.89
C ALA A 119 4.50 13.45 6.02
N ARG A 120 3.31 13.86 6.49
CA ARG A 120 3.19 14.88 7.55
C ARG A 120 3.43 14.29 8.94
N ARG A 121 2.98 13.05 9.16
CA ARG A 121 3.04 12.36 10.44
C ARG A 121 3.25 10.86 10.18
N PRO A 122 4.45 10.44 9.73
CA PRO A 122 4.73 9.04 9.52
C PRO A 122 4.71 8.30 10.86
N ALA A 123 4.01 7.18 10.91
CA ALA A 123 3.79 6.42 12.14
C ALA A 123 4.00 4.91 11.97
N LEU A 124 4.16 4.44 10.73
CA LEU A 124 4.26 3.02 10.42
C LEU A 124 5.56 2.40 10.94
N ALA A 125 6.70 3.09 10.82
CA ALA A 125 8.00 2.56 11.24
C ALA A 125 8.01 2.16 12.73
N ALA A 126 7.37 2.96 13.58
CA ALA A 126 7.26 2.67 15.01
C ALA A 126 6.44 1.40 15.32
N ARG A 127 5.57 0.94 14.41
CA ARG A 127 4.78 -0.29 14.57
C ARG A 127 5.59 -1.55 14.29
N PHE A 128 6.64 -1.41 13.49
CA PHE A 128 7.48 -2.50 13.03
C PHE A 128 8.85 -2.52 13.71
N ALA A 129 9.15 -1.51 14.52
CA ALA A 129 10.38 -1.49 15.32
C ALA A 129 10.45 -2.74 16.22
N PRO A 130 11.60 -3.42 16.29
CA PRO A 130 11.78 -4.56 17.18
C PRO A 130 11.51 -4.14 18.63
N GLN A 131 10.58 -4.83 19.28
CA GLN A 131 10.28 -4.63 20.70
C GLN A 131 11.42 -5.25 21.52
N GLY A 132 12.52 -4.50 21.70
CA GLY A 132 13.53 -4.74 22.72
C GLY A 132 14.83 -5.39 22.26
N GLU A 133 15.88 -4.57 22.16
CA GLU A 133 17.03 -4.72 23.06
C GLU A 133 17.44 -3.29 23.49
N PRO A 134 17.41 -2.94 24.79
CA PRO A 134 18.00 -1.69 25.22
C PRO A 134 19.48 -1.74 24.87
N ALA A 135 19.95 -0.85 24.00
CA ALA A 135 21.38 -0.68 23.78
C ALA A 135 22.02 -0.42 25.14
N ALA A 136 22.67 -1.45 25.68
CA ALA A 136 23.46 -1.37 26.89
C ALA A 136 24.54 -0.32 26.62
N ARG A 137 24.28 0.91 27.07
CA ARG A 137 25.29 1.96 27.14
C ARG A 137 26.23 1.58 28.27
N SER A 138 27.17 0.71 27.96
CA SER A 138 28.40 0.50 28.72
C SER A 138 29.21 1.80 28.62
N ARG A 139 28.84 2.81 29.40
CA ARG A 139 29.78 3.83 29.83
C ARG A 139 30.58 3.20 30.97
N GLU A 140 31.73 2.64 30.64
CA GLU A 140 32.79 2.54 31.63
C GLU A 140 33.37 3.94 31.87
N PRO A 141 33.40 4.45 33.11
CA PRO A 141 34.30 5.52 33.48
C PRO A 141 35.67 4.91 33.83
N GLY A 142 36.70 5.37 33.12
CA GLY A 142 38.09 5.29 33.59
C GLY A 142 38.41 6.38 34.61
#